data_AF-A0A9X5EA23-F1
#
_entry.id   AF-A0A9X5EA23-F1
#
_cell.length_a   1.000
_cell.length_b   1.000
_cell.length_c   1.000
_cell.angle_alpha   90.00
_cell.angle_beta   90.00
_cell.angle_gamma   90.00
#
_symmetry.space_group_name_H-M   'P 1'
#
loop_
_entity.id
_entity.type
_entity.pdbx_description
1 polymer ?
#
loop_
_entity_poly.entity_id
_entity_poly.type
_entity_poly.pdbx_seq_one_letter_code
_entity_poly.pdbx_strand_id
1 'polypeptide(L)' 'MKWRVILEPDLETGDWAVWCPELPGCVSAGETKQEALENIREAIELYLEPEPIELSTGAIACEVTIE' A
#
# COMPACT_ATOMS: atom_id res chain seq x y z
N MET A 1 -12.97 2.62 -1.38
CA MET A 1 -12.20 2.21 -2.58
C MET A 1 -12.01 0.71 -2.57
N LYS A 2 -11.82 0.07 -3.74
CA LYS A 2 -11.36 -1.31 -3.83
C LYS A 2 -9.98 -1.29 -4.47
N TRP A 3 -9.02 -1.91 -3.84
CA TRP A 3 -7.63 -2.01 -4.33
C TRP A 3 -7.41 -3.40 -4.89
N ARG A 4 -6.67 -3.50 -5.99
CA ARG A 4 -6.20 -4.79 -6.47
C ARG A 4 -4.91 -5.09 -5.73
N VAL A 5 -4.69 -6.36 -5.40
CA VAL A 5 -3.44 -6.83 -4.83
C VAL A 5 -3.00 -8.09 -5.56
N ILE A 6 -1.70 -8.25 -5.71
CA ILE A 6 -1.07 -9.43 -6.31
C ILE A 6 -0.46 -10.25 -5.18
N LEU A 7 -0.75 -11.55 -5.14
CA LEU A 7 -0.21 -12.51 -4.18
C LEU A 7 0.78 -13.42 -4.90
N GLU A 8 1.99 -13.51 -4.39
CA GLU A 8 3.07 -14.34 -4.95
C GLU A 8 3.57 -15.30 -3.86
N PRO A 9 3.56 -16.62 -4.11
CA PRO A 9 4.11 -17.56 -3.15
C PRO A 9 5.64 -17.48 -3.14
N ASP A 10 6.23 -17.44 -1.96
CA ASP A 10 7.65 -17.63 -1.76
C ASP A 10 7.94 -19.13 -1.67
N LEU A 11 8.68 -19.67 -2.64
CA LEU A 11 8.97 -21.10 -2.70
C LEU A 11 10.13 -21.52 -1.78
N GLU A 12 10.90 -20.57 -1.25
CA GLU A 12 12.02 -20.84 -0.34
C GLU A 12 11.55 -20.87 1.11
N THR A 13 10.67 -19.93 1.51
CA THR A 13 10.16 -19.84 2.89
C THR A 13 8.80 -20.52 3.06
N GLY A 14 8.00 -20.59 1.99
CA GLY A 14 6.61 -21.07 2.05
C GLY A 14 5.59 -19.96 2.34
N ASP A 15 6.04 -18.72 2.51
CA ASP A 15 5.21 -17.56 2.81
C ASP A 15 4.52 -17.01 1.55
N TRP A 16 3.71 -15.97 1.75
CA TRP A 16 3.05 -15.19 0.70
C TRP A 16 3.55 -13.75 0.73
N ALA A 17 4.16 -13.31 -0.36
CA ALA A 17 4.38 -11.90 -0.64
C ALA A 17 3.12 -11.28 -1.25
N VAL A 18 2.84 -10.02 -0.95
CA VAL A 18 1.68 -9.31 -1.47
C VAL A 18 1.98 -7.84 -1.73
N TRP A 19 1.43 -7.29 -2.81
CA TRP A 19 1.66 -5.89 -3.18
C TRP A 19 0.51 -5.28 -3.98
N CYS A 20 0.37 -3.96 -3.92
CA CYS A 20 -0.68 -3.21 -4.62
C CYS A 20 -0.10 -2.48 -5.85
N PRO A 21 -0.51 -2.81 -7.10
CA PRO A 21 0.01 -2.15 -8.29
C PRO A 21 -0.38 -0.67 -8.40
N GLU A 22 -1.48 -0.26 -7.76
CA GLU A 22 -1.90 1.15 -7.73
C GLU A 22 -1.15 2.03 -6.72
N LEU A 23 -0.45 1.41 -5.76
CA LEU A 23 0.24 2.11 -4.67
C LEU A 23 1.73 1.70 -4.67
N PRO A 24 2.57 2.41 -5.44
CA PRO A 24 3.99 2.07 -5.57
C PRO A 24 4.69 1.96 -4.22
N GLY A 25 5.33 0.82 -3.97
CA GLY A 25 6.04 0.55 -2.71
C GLY A 25 5.17 0.03 -1.58
N CYS A 26 3.84 -0.06 -1.75
CA CYS A 26 2.96 -0.70 -0.79
C CYS A 26 3.02 -2.23 -0.93
N VAL A 27 3.80 -2.85 -0.06
CA VAL A 27 4.07 -4.29 -0.04
C VAL A 27 3.93 -4.84 1.38
N SER A 28 3.62 -6.12 1.50
CA SER A 28 3.58 -6.85 2.76
C SER A 28 3.81 -8.34 2.53
N ALA A 29 3.76 -9.15 3.58
CA ALA A 29 3.88 -10.60 3.51
C ALA A 29 3.13 -11.29 4.68
N GLY A 30 2.96 -12.60 4.60
CA GLY A 30 2.42 -13.43 5.68
C GLY A 30 2.63 -14.92 5.43
N GLU A 31 2.64 -15.73 6.49
CA GLU A 31 2.80 -17.19 6.42
C GLU A 31 1.59 -17.84 5.70
N THR A 32 0.43 -17.18 5.73
CA THR A 32 -0.76 -17.61 5.00
C THR A 32 -1.28 -16.54 4.05
N LYS A 33 -2.04 -16.97 3.02
CA LYS A 33 -2.75 -16.04 2.13
C LYS A 33 -3.63 -15.05 2.89
N GLN A 34 -4.29 -15.51 3.95
CA GLN A 34 -5.21 -14.68 4.72
C GLN A 34 -4.43 -13.60 5.49
N GLU A 35 -3.35 -14.01 6.17
CA GLU A 35 -2.48 -13.10 6.89
C GLU A 35 -1.85 -12.06 5.97
N ALA A 36 -1.31 -12.47 4.81
CA ALA A 36 -0.77 -11.52 3.84
C ALA A 36 -1.84 -10.49 3.40
N LEU A 37 -3.08 -10.93 3.19
CA LEU A 37 -4.20 -10.04 2.85
C LEU A 37 -4.60 -9.11 3.99
N GLU A 38 -4.52 -9.55 5.24
CA GLU A 38 -4.74 -8.71 6.42
C GLU A 38 -3.61 -7.66 6.55
N ASN A 39 -2.36 -8.09 6.40
CA ASN A 39 -1.20 -7.22 6.54
C ASN A 39 -1.10 -6.17 5.42
N ILE A 40 -1.42 -6.50 4.17
CA ILE A 40 -1.44 -5.50 3.09
C ILE A 40 -2.59 -4.50 3.27
N ARG A 41 -3.69 -4.90 3.93
CA ARG A 41 -4.79 -3.98 4.24
C ARG A 41 -4.32 -2.88 5.17
N GLU A 42 -3.58 -3.23 6.22
CA GLU A 42 -2.98 -2.27 7.15
C GLU A 42 -1.93 -1.40 6.45
N ALA A 43 -1.08 -1.99 5.59
CA ALA A 43 -0.10 -1.23 4.82
C ALA A 43 -0.75 -0.21 3.88
N ILE A 44 -1.88 -0.54 3.27
CA ILE A 44 -2.66 0.39 2.43
C ILE A 44 -3.31 1.48 3.29
N GLU A 45 -3.87 1.12 4.44
CA GLU A 45 -4.45 2.10 5.38
C GLU A 45 -3.39 3.13 5.78
N LEU A 46 -2.20 2.68 6.20
CA LEU A 46 -1.05 3.53 6.53
C LEU A 46 -0.56 4.37 5.34
N TYR A 47 -0.47 3.80 4.14
CA TYR A 47 -0.02 4.54 2.95
C TYR A 47 -0.92 5.75 2.62
N LEU A 48 -2.22 5.64 2.92
CA LEU A 48 -3.20 6.68 2.64
C LEU A 48 -3.36 7.69 3.79
N GLU A 49 -2.67 7.49 4.92
CA GLU A 49 -2.73 8.44 6.02
C GLU A 49 -2.06 9.77 5.63
N PRO A 50 -2.72 10.91 5.89
CA PRO A 50 -2.16 12.21 5.57
C PRO A 50 -1.06 12.57 6.56
N GLU A 51 0.17 12.75 6.07
CA GLU A 51 1.25 13.36 6.85
C GLU A 51 1.31 14.87 6.62
N PRO A 52 1.62 15.68 7.66
CA PRO A 52 1.86 17.11 7.50
C PRO A 52 3.09 17.33 6.61
N ILE A 53 2.90 18.06 5.51
CA ILE A 53 3.97 18.37 4.55
C ILE A 53 4.48 19.78 4.80
N GLU A 54 5.79 19.94 4.97
CA GLU A 54 6.44 21.26 4.94
C GLU A 54 6.60 21.72 3.49
N LEU A 55 5.95 22.84 3.16
CA LEU A 55 6.04 23.44 1.83
C LEU A 55 7.22 24.40 1.76
N SER A 56 8.00 24.31 0.67
CA SER A 56 9.02 25.31 0.36
C SER A 56 8.41 26.70 0.15
N THR A 57 9.15 27.76 0.43
CA THR A 57 8.67 29.15 0.26
C THR A 57 8.11 29.38 -1.15
N GLY A 58 6.85 29.81 -1.21
CA GLY A 58 6.14 30.09 -2.46
C GLY A 58 5.41 28.89 -3.09
N ALA A 59 5.52 27.69 -2.52
CA ALA A 59 4.71 26.54 -2.96
C ALA A 59 3.27 26.64 -2.45
N ILE A 60 2.33 26.11 -3.24
CA ILE A 60 0.89 26.12 -2.96
C ILE A 60 0.39 24.68 -3.09
N ALA A 61 -0.29 24.18 -2.05
CA ALA A 61 -1.00 22.91 -2.11
C ALA A 61 -2.40 23.13 -2.71
N CYS A 62 -2.79 22.28 -3.66
CA CYS A 62 -4.09 22.30 -4.30
C CYS A 62 -4.68 20.89 -4.30
N GLU A 63 -5.98 20.77 -4.03
CA GLU A 63 -6.71 19.51 -4.15
C GLU A 63 -7.21 19.33 -5.60
N VAL A 64 -7.11 18.11 -6.13
CA VAL A 64 -7.62 17.76 -7.47
C VAL A 64 -8.47 16.50 -7.36
N THR A 65 -9.69 16.58 -7.88
CA THR A 65 -10.63 15.45 -7.96
C THR A 65 -10.66 14.91 -9.38
N ILE A 66 -10.61 13.58 -9.53
CA ILE A 66 -10.79 12.89 -10.81
C ILE A 66 -12.17 12.22 -10.78
N GLU A 67 -12.99 12.50 -11.80
CA GLU A 67 -14.32 11.90 -12.00
C GLU A 67 -14.27 10.65 -12.91
#